data_AF-L2GXE4-F1
#
_entry.id   AF-L2GXE4-F1
#
_cell.length_a   1.000
_cell.length_b   1.000
_cell.length_c   1.000
_cell.angle_alpha   90.00
_cell.angle_beta   90.00
_cell.angle_gamma   90.00
#
_symmetry.space_group_name_H-M   'P 1'
#
loop_
_entity.id
_entity.type
_entity.pdbx_description
1 polymer ?
#
loop_
_entity_poly.entity_id
_entity_poly.type
_entity_poly.pdbx_seq_one_letter_code
_entity_poly.pdbx_strand_id
1 'polypeptide(L)'
;MLEYNGIVEIAGKKGSGRTNLVLKESLCKRTLFISVKPFPINRYADLLTKKYGNSILEIDNHLNNTFIIIISQIEKMEAFILHKLDSMVKQHGIALIVLYEIDFVLLDDCIEMSSIFHIMNKLHRIRHSNGLHVVFVTLYRKVFSYNYNIRMSMEYFINERYHVIRRNGERTITRIGHINDGVFNMQITNDDVTCARAKGNEN
;
A
#
# COMPACT_ATOMS: atom_id res chain seq x y z
N MET A 1 0.49 12.41 -3.33
CA MET A 1 1.28 13.03 -2.24
C MET A 1 2.61 12.31 -2.10
N LEU A 2 2.67 11.01 -2.45
CA LEU A 2 3.89 10.32 -2.86
C LEU A 2 3.89 10.06 -4.37
N GLU A 3 5.07 10.00 -4.97
CA GLU A 3 5.27 9.55 -6.35
C GLU A 3 5.68 8.08 -6.33
N TYR A 4 4.98 7.22 -7.08
CA TYR A 4 5.24 5.79 -7.05
C TYR A 4 5.93 5.33 -8.34
N ASN A 5 7.21 4.98 -8.22
CA ASN A 5 7.94 4.31 -9.28
C ASN A 5 7.90 2.80 -9.06
N GLY A 6 7.46 2.06 -10.08
CA GLY A 6 7.39 0.60 -9.99
C GLY A 6 6.36 0.09 -8.98
N ILE A 7 6.68 -1.04 -8.37
CA ILE A 7 6.02 -1.57 -7.19
C ILE A 7 6.65 -0.94 -5.96
N VAL A 8 5.82 -0.34 -5.09
CA VAL A 8 6.28 0.41 -3.92
C VAL A 8 5.90 -0.28 -2.63
N GLU A 9 6.76 -0.25 -1.63
CA GLU A 9 6.46 -0.70 -0.27
C GLU A 9 6.35 0.50 0.70
N ILE A 10 5.27 0.57 1.47
CA ILE A 10 5.12 1.45 2.63
C ILE A 10 5.25 0.59 3.89
N ALA A 11 6.43 0.64 4.50
CA ALA A 11 6.76 -0.16 5.69
C ALA A 11 6.70 0.70 6.96
N GLY A 12 6.27 0.12 8.08
CA GLY A 12 6.39 0.80 9.38
C GLY A 12 5.81 0.01 10.53
N LYS A 13 6.17 0.36 11.77
CA LYS A 13 5.62 -0.30 12.98
C LYS A 13 4.13 0.00 13.16
N LYS A 14 3.38 -0.85 13.88
CA LYS A 14 1.97 -0.56 14.28
C LYS A 14 1.90 0.83 14.92
N GLY A 15 0.94 1.66 14.50
CA GLY A 15 0.77 3.03 14.98
C GLY A 15 1.66 4.10 14.31
N SER A 16 2.50 3.72 13.33
CA SER A 16 3.34 4.64 12.54
C SER A 16 2.54 5.61 11.67
N GLY A 17 1.34 5.22 11.22
CA GLY A 17 0.53 6.02 10.29
C GLY A 17 0.53 5.53 8.85
N ARG A 18 1.21 4.41 8.53
CA ARG A 18 1.21 3.81 7.17
C ARG A 18 -0.20 3.58 6.59
N THR A 19 -1.17 3.20 7.43
CA THR A 19 -2.56 3.00 7.02
C THR A 19 -3.17 4.32 6.57
N ASN A 20 -3.00 5.39 7.35
CA ASN A 20 -3.56 6.71 7.04
C ASN A 20 -2.95 7.28 5.77
N LEU A 21 -1.67 7.03 5.54
CA LEU A 21 -0.97 7.40 4.33
C LEU A 21 -1.59 6.76 3.08
N VAL A 22 -1.82 5.45 3.10
CA VAL A 22 -2.40 4.76 1.94
C VAL A 22 -3.87 5.09 1.73
N LEU A 23 -4.63 5.29 2.81
CA LEU A 23 -6.03 5.76 2.72
C LEU A 23 -6.11 7.18 2.14
N LYS A 24 -5.17 8.07 2.49
CA LYS A 24 -5.11 9.41 1.90
C LYS A 24 -4.83 9.35 0.40
N GLU A 25 -3.91 8.49 -0.02
CA GLU A 25 -3.55 8.31 -1.43
C GLU A 25 -4.73 7.74 -2.26
N SER A 26 -5.56 6.87 -1.67
CA SER A 26 -6.76 6.35 -2.34
C SER A 26 -7.86 7.41 -2.53
N LEU A 27 -7.83 8.53 -1.80
CA LEU A 27 -8.81 9.61 -1.99
C LEU A 27 -8.76 10.25 -3.39
N CYS A 28 -7.66 10.08 -4.13
CA CYS A 28 -7.46 10.70 -5.44
C CYS A 28 -7.45 9.69 -6.59
N LYS A 29 -7.63 8.39 -6.31
CA LYS A 29 -7.48 7.31 -7.29
C LYS A 29 -8.58 6.28 -7.10
N ARG A 30 -9.14 5.78 -8.19
CA ARG A 30 -9.99 4.58 -8.13
C ARG A 30 -9.12 3.41 -7.67
N THR A 31 -9.45 2.84 -6.51
CA THR A 31 -8.50 2.02 -5.74
C THR A 31 -9.07 0.64 -5.46
N LEU A 32 -8.24 -0.38 -5.62
CA LEU A 32 -8.50 -1.75 -5.17
C LEU A 32 -7.61 -2.09 -3.97
N PHE A 33 -8.23 -2.34 -2.83
CA PHE A 33 -7.58 -2.92 -1.66
C PHE A 33 -7.72 -4.45 -1.70
N ILE A 34 -6.58 -5.14 -1.78
CA ILE A 34 -6.46 -6.57 -1.54
C ILE A 34 -5.87 -6.69 -0.14
N SER A 35 -6.67 -7.15 0.81
CA SER A 35 -6.34 -7.14 2.23
C SER A 35 -6.46 -8.52 2.83
N VAL A 36 -5.67 -8.81 3.85
CA VAL A 36 -5.81 -10.04 4.66
C VAL A 36 -6.55 -9.78 5.97
N LYS A 37 -6.89 -8.52 6.24
CA LYS A 37 -7.61 -8.04 7.42
C LYS A 37 -8.81 -7.19 7.05
N PRO A 38 -9.76 -6.99 7.98
CA PRO A 38 -10.82 -6.01 7.81
C PRO A 38 -10.23 -4.63 7.44
N PHE A 39 -10.78 -4.05 6.38
CA PHE A 39 -10.42 -2.69 5.97
C PHE A 39 -10.94 -1.70 7.02
N PRO A 40 -10.14 -0.69 7.44
CA PRO A 40 -10.54 0.27 8.46
C PRO A 40 -11.54 1.31 7.89
N ILE A 41 -12.75 0.86 7.53
CA ILE A 41 -13.74 1.66 6.81
C ILE A 41 -14.14 2.93 7.57
N ASN A 42 -14.25 2.89 8.90
CA ASN A 42 -14.60 4.07 9.69
C ASN A 42 -13.57 5.19 9.50
N ARG A 43 -12.27 4.86 9.57
CA ARG A 43 -11.21 5.86 9.35
C ARG A 43 -11.21 6.39 7.92
N TYR A 44 -11.59 5.57 6.96
CA TYR A 44 -11.70 5.99 5.58
C TYR A 44 -12.89 6.93 5.37
N ALA A 45 -14.04 6.63 5.98
CA ALA A 45 -15.20 7.51 6.00
C ALA A 45 -14.87 8.84 6.68
N ASP A 46 -14.15 8.85 7.80
CA ASP A 46 -13.71 10.08 8.47
C ASP A 46 -12.84 10.96 7.55
N LEU A 47 -11.93 10.36 6.79
CA LEU A 47 -11.10 11.05 5.80
C LEU A 47 -11.93 11.64 4.64
N LEU A 48 -12.97 10.92 4.20
CA LEU A 48 -13.89 11.36 3.16
C LEU A 48 -14.75 12.52 3.64
N THR A 49 -15.33 12.41 4.83
CA THR A 49 -16.11 13.49 5.48
C THR A 49 -15.26 14.74 5.68
N LYS A 50 -13.98 14.58 6.03
CA LYS A 50 -13.07 15.74 6.13
C LYS A 50 -12.80 16.40 4.78
N LYS A 51 -12.71 15.62 3.70
CA LYS A 51 -12.40 16.12 2.34
C LYS A 51 -13.63 16.78 1.68
N TYR A 52 -14.79 16.15 1.79
CA TYR A 52 -16.02 16.51 1.08
C TYR A 52 -17.08 17.16 1.99
N GLY A 53 -16.78 17.34 3.27
CA GLY A 53 -17.77 17.76 4.27
C GLY A 53 -18.86 16.70 4.45
N ASN A 54 -20.08 17.14 4.75
CA ASN A 54 -21.26 16.27 4.90
C ASN A 54 -21.96 15.96 3.56
N SER A 55 -21.25 16.05 2.43
CA SER A 55 -21.80 15.74 1.10
C SER A 55 -21.90 14.23 0.91
N ILE A 56 -23.04 13.65 1.28
CA ILE A 56 -23.30 12.20 1.18
C ILE A 56 -23.07 11.70 -0.25
N LEU A 57 -23.52 12.47 -1.27
CA LEU A 57 -23.37 12.09 -2.67
C LEU A 57 -21.89 11.96 -3.10
N GLU A 58 -21.03 12.88 -2.65
CA GLU A 58 -19.59 12.81 -2.98
C GLU A 58 -18.90 11.66 -2.25
N ILE A 59 -19.28 11.41 -0.99
CA ILE A 59 -18.78 10.28 -0.19
C ILE A 59 -19.19 8.96 -0.86
N ASP A 60 -20.45 8.78 -1.21
CA ASP A 60 -20.97 7.57 -1.87
C ASP A 60 -20.31 7.34 -3.23
N ASN A 61 -20.19 8.40 -4.04
CA ASN A 61 -19.48 8.33 -5.31
C ASN A 61 -18.01 7.89 -5.11
N HIS A 62 -17.36 8.32 -4.04
CA HIS A 62 -15.99 7.92 -3.75
C HIS A 62 -15.90 6.46 -3.28
N LEU A 63 -16.80 6.04 -2.39
CA LEU A 63 -16.88 4.66 -1.92
C LEU A 63 -17.17 3.69 -3.07
N ASN A 64 -18.01 4.07 -4.03
CA ASN A 64 -18.26 3.31 -5.27
C ASN A 64 -17.03 3.18 -6.18
N ASN A 65 -16.00 4.02 -5.98
CA ASN A 65 -14.72 3.94 -6.65
C ASN A 65 -13.64 3.22 -5.82
N THR A 66 -14.01 2.62 -4.68
CA THR A 66 -13.11 1.89 -3.79
C THR A 66 -13.55 0.43 -3.69
N PHE A 67 -12.73 -0.48 -4.19
CA PHE A 67 -12.98 -1.91 -4.15
C PHE A 67 -12.18 -2.55 -3.02
N ILE A 68 -12.79 -3.45 -2.25
CA ILE A 68 -12.13 -4.14 -1.14
C ILE A 68 -12.35 -5.64 -1.31
N ILE A 69 -11.26 -6.39 -1.36
CA ILE A 69 -11.27 -7.85 -1.40
C ILE A 69 -10.45 -8.35 -0.22
N ILE A 70 -11.07 -9.17 0.63
CA ILE A 70 -10.39 -9.81 1.76
C ILE A 70 -9.98 -11.23 1.36
N ILE A 71 -8.68 -11.50 1.33
CA ILE A 71 -8.12 -12.80 0.97
C ILE A 71 -7.13 -13.22 2.07
N SER A 72 -7.47 -14.28 2.81
CA SER A 72 -6.67 -14.74 3.97
C SER A 72 -5.70 -15.89 3.65
N GLN A 73 -5.61 -16.32 2.39
CA GLN A 73 -4.80 -17.46 1.94
C GLN A 73 -4.01 -17.08 0.69
N ILE A 74 -2.74 -17.48 0.61
CA ILE A 74 -1.84 -17.06 -0.47
C ILE A 74 -2.29 -17.64 -1.82
N GLU A 75 -2.81 -18.87 -1.85
CA GLU A 75 -3.24 -19.59 -3.04
C GLU A 75 -4.46 -18.90 -3.67
N LYS A 76 -5.39 -18.43 -2.82
CA LYS A 76 -6.54 -17.64 -3.27
C LYS A 76 -6.09 -16.28 -3.83
N MET A 77 -5.07 -15.68 -3.22
CA MET A 77 -4.51 -14.40 -3.69
C MET A 77 -3.82 -14.59 -5.04
N GLU A 78 -3.01 -15.65 -5.17
CA GLU A 78 -2.37 -16.05 -6.41
C GLU A 78 -3.40 -16.27 -7.52
N ALA A 79 -4.41 -17.12 -7.29
CA ALA A 79 -5.45 -17.38 -8.27
C ALA A 79 -6.18 -16.10 -8.71
N PHE A 80 -6.53 -15.23 -7.76
CA PHE A 80 -7.17 -13.95 -8.06
C PHE A 80 -6.27 -13.04 -8.93
N ILE A 81 -5.00 -12.89 -8.54
CA ILE A 81 -4.04 -12.03 -9.24
C ILE A 81 -3.74 -12.56 -10.64
N LEU A 82 -3.54 -13.87 -10.78
CA LEU A 82 -3.22 -14.51 -12.06
C LEU A 82 -4.38 -14.45 -13.05
N HIS A 83 -5.62 -14.65 -12.59
CA HIS A 83 -6.76 -14.90 -13.48
C HIS A 83 -7.82 -13.80 -13.53
N LYS A 84 -7.94 -12.93 -12.52
CA LYS A 84 -9.06 -11.96 -12.43
C LYS A 84 -8.64 -10.51 -12.29
N LEU A 85 -7.47 -10.24 -11.72
CA LEU A 85 -7.05 -8.86 -11.44
C LEU A 85 -6.99 -7.99 -12.68
N ASP A 86 -6.39 -8.45 -13.79
CA ASP A 86 -6.24 -7.64 -15.01
C ASP A 86 -7.60 -7.26 -15.63
N SER A 87 -8.55 -8.20 -15.68
CA SER A 87 -9.91 -7.91 -16.16
C SER A 87 -10.62 -6.90 -15.26
N MET A 88 -10.47 -7.02 -13.94
CA MET A 88 -11.08 -6.10 -12.98
C MET A 88 -10.48 -4.70 -13.10
N VAL A 89 -9.15 -4.60 -13.28
CA VAL A 89 -8.44 -3.35 -13.51
C VAL A 89 -8.99 -2.62 -14.73
N LYS A 90 -9.12 -3.33 -15.86
CA LYS A 90 -9.61 -2.75 -17.11
C LYS A 90 -11.08 -2.36 -17.05
N GLN A 91 -11.94 -3.28 -16.57
CA GLN A 91 -13.38 -3.07 -16.50
C GLN A 91 -13.74 -1.90 -15.59
N HIS A 92 -13.05 -1.79 -14.46
CA HIS A 92 -13.34 -0.75 -13.48
C HIS A 92 -12.38 0.43 -13.57
N GLY A 93 -11.40 0.49 -14.47
CA GLY A 93 -10.45 1.61 -14.53
C GLY A 93 -9.70 1.86 -13.22
N ILE A 94 -9.22 0.80 -12.58
CA ILE A 94 -8.46 0.89 -11.31
C ILE A 94 -7.09 1.54 -11.58
N ALA A 95 -6.78 2.60 -10.84
CA ALA A 95 -5.52 3.34 -10.97
C ALA A 95 -4.52 3.06 -9.83
N LEU A 96 -4.99 2.46 -8.73
CA LEU A 96 -4.16 2.10 -7.58
C LEU A 96 -4.58 0.73 -7.04
N ILE A 97 -3.61 -0.17 -6.90
CA ILE A 97 -3.76 -1.44 -6.18
C ILE A 97 -2.99 -1.33 -4.87
N VAL A 98 -3.66 -1.63 -3.75
CA VAL A 98 -3.07 -1.66 -2.43
C VAL A 98 -3.12 -3.08 -1.89
N LEU A 99 -1.95 -3.67 -1.69
CA LEU A 99 -1.77 -4.93 -0.99
C LEU A 99 -1.57 -4.62 0.50
N TYR A 100 -2.67 -4.67 1.25
CA TYR A 100 -2.73 -4.18 2.62
C TYR A 100 -2.47 -5.28 3.65
N GLU A 101 -1.36 -5.12 4.38
CA GLU A 101 -0.90 -6.06 5.40
C GLU A 101 -0.80 -7.52 4.91
N ILE A 102 -0.48 -7.73 3.62
CA ILE A 102 -0.32 -9.07 3.06
C ILE A 102 0.83 -9.86 3.70
N ASP A 103 1.71 -9.16 4.40
CA ASP A 103 2.76 -9.75 5.19
C ASP A 103 2.25 -10.75 6.24
N PHE A 104 1.00 -10.64 6.71
CA PHE A 104 0.45 -11.66 7.61
C PHE A 104 0.18 -12.99 6.92
N VAL A 105 -0.18 -12.98 5.64
CA VAL A 105 -0.29 -14.22 4.88
C VAL A 105 1.12 -14.75 4.63
N LEU A 106 2.09 -13.87 4.33
CA LEU A 106 3.49 -14.23 4.07
C LEU A 106 4.26 -14.83 5.28
N LEU A 107 3.67 -14.80 6.47
CA LEU A 107 4.23 -15.39 7.69
C LEU A 107 3.85 -16.86 7.90
N ASP A 108 2.95 -17.40 7.06
CA ASP A 108 2.59 -18.82 7.12
C ASP A 108 3.78 -19.66 6.64
N ASP A 109 4.12 -20.72 7.40
CA ASP A 109 5.29 -21.57 7.17
C ASP A 109 5.15 -22.41 5.88
N CYS A 110 3.93 -22.54 5.35
CA CYS A 110 3.63 -23.37 4.18
C CYS A 110 3.76 -22.65 2.83
N ILE A 111 4.21 -21.39 2.79
CA ILE A 111 4.19 -20.61 1.55
C ILE A 111 5.32 -21.00 0.63
N GLU A 112 4.94 -21.41 -0.57
CA GLU A 112 5.91 -21.62 -1.64
C GLU A 112 6.40 -20.29 -2.23
N MET A 113 7.71 -20.21 -2.42
CA MET A 113 8.34 -19.07 -3.10
C MET A 113 7.78 -18.87 -4.52
N SER A 114 7.44 -19.95 -5.21
CA SER A 114 6.82 -19.97 -6.55
C SER A 114 5.59 -19.06 -6.60
N SER A 115 4.68 -19.16 -5.64
CA SER A 115 3.46 -18.35 -5.56
C SER A 115 3.76 -16.86 -5.46
N ILE A 116 4.76 -16.48 -4.65
CA ILE A 116 5.18 -15.07 -4.52
C ILE A 116 5.74 -14.58 -5.84
N PHE A 117 6.62 -15.35 -6.49
CA PHE A 117 7.18 -15.00 -7.79
C PHE A 117 6.09 -14.82 -8.84
N HIS A 118 5.10 -15.73 -8.91
CA HIS A 118 3.97 -15.62 -9.83
C HIS A 118 3.14 -14.36 -9.59
N ILE A 119 2.79 -14.09 -8.33
CA ILE A 119 2.06 -12.89 -7.91
C ILE A 119 2.82 -11.63 -8.32
N MET A 120 4.09 -11.51 -7.92
CA MET A 120 4.89 -10.30 -8.15
C MET A 120 5.13 -10.05 -9.64
N ASN A 121 5.46 -11.10 -10.42
CA ASN A 121 5.62 -10.99 -11.87
C ASN A 121 4.34 -10.55 -12.57
N LYS A 122 3.19 -11.11 -12.16
CA LYS A 122 1.91 -10.74 -12.73
C LYS A 122 1.55 -9.30 -12.39
N LEU A 123 1.79 -8.85 -11.15
CA LEU A 123 1.58 -7.46 -10.75
C LEU A 123 2.44 -6.49 -11.55
N HIS A 124 3.71 -6.80 -11.77
CA HIS A 124 4.60 -6.01 -12.63
C HIS A 124 4.05 -5.87 -14.05
N ARG A 125 3.59 -6.98 -14.65
CA ARG A 125 2.99 -6.96 -15.99
C ARG A 125 1.71 -6.13 -16.04
N ILE A 126 0.78 -6.34 -15.10
CA ILE A 126 -0.48 -5.58 -15.03
C ILE A 126 -0.20 -4.09 -14.84
N ARG A 127 0.73 -3.75 -13.94
CA ARG A 127 1.18 -2.38 -13.70
C ARG A 127 1.67 -1.73 -14.98
N HIS A 128 2.61 -2.39 -15.67
CA HIS A 128 3.20 -1.88 -16.90
C HIS A 128 2.15 -1.69 -18.01
N SER A 129 1.31 -2.70 -18.24
CA SER A 129 0.32 -2.67 -19.32
C SER A 129 -0.82 -1.67 -19.10
N ASN A 130 -1.16 -1.35 -17.84
CA ASN A 130 -2.29 -0.48 -17.52
C ASN A 130 -1.87 0.88 -16.92
N GLY A 131 -0.57 1.14 -16.75
CA GLY A 131 -0.06 2.41 -16.21
C GLY A 131 -0.52 2.73 -14.78
N LEU A 132 -0.81 1.70 -13.96
CA LEU A 132 -1.32 1.88 -12.60
C LEU A 132 -0.21 1.86 -11.55
N HIS A 133 -0.56 2.19 -10.31
CA HIS A 133 0.35 2.07 -9.17
C HIS A 133 0.03 0.82 -8.34
N VAL A 134 1.08 0.16 -7.84
CA VAL A 134 0.95 -0.98 -6.92
C VAL A 134 1.72 -0.66 -5.64
N VAL A 135 1.03 -0.71 -4.52
CA VAL A 135 1.58 -0.38 -3.20
C VAL A 135 1.38 -1.53 -2.23
N PHE A 136 2.45 -1.96 -1.59
CA PHE A 136 2.47 -2.94 -0.50
C PHE A 136 2.51 -2.18 0.82
N VAL A 137 1.66 -2.54 1.78
CA VAL A 137 1.68 -1.95 3.12
C VAL A 137 2.07 -3.02 4.13
N THR A 138 3.26 -2.91 4.73
CA THR A 138 3.84 -3.99 5.55
C THR A 138 4.20 -3.54 6.98
N LEU A 139 4.20 -4.48 7.92
CA LEU A 139 4.75 -4.31 9.26
C LEU A 139 6.24 -4.67 9.27
N TYR A 140 7.09 -3.63 9.24
CA TYR A 140 8.56 -3.71 9.19
C TYR A 140 9.23 -4.73 10.14
N ARG A 141 8.60 -5.16 11.24
CA ARG A 141 9.23 -6.09 12.20
C ARG A 141 8.83 -7.55 12.07
N LYS A 142 7.70 -7.89 11.44
CA LYS A 142 7.19 -9.27 11.51
C LYS A 142 7.78 -10.18 10.44
N VAL A 143 7.87 -9.73 9.19
CA VAL A 143 8.38 -10.59 8.09
C VAL A 143 9.85 -10.96 8.28
N PHE A 144 10.67 -10.00 8.72
CA PHE A 144 12.12 -10.19 8.88
C PHE A 144 12.49 -11.25 9.94
N SER A 145 11.62 -11.54 10.90
CA SER A 145 11.94 -12.48 11.98
C SER A 145 11.54 -13.93 11.70
N TYR A 146 10.63 -14.18 10.76
CA TYR A 146 10.07 -15.52 10.53
C TYR A 146 10.39 -16.10 9.15
N ASN A 147 10.47 -15.30 8.09
CA ASN A 147 10.73 -15.84 6.75
C ASN A 147 11.65 -14.94 5.90
N TYR A 148 12.96 -15.08 6.12
CA TYR A 148 14.00 -14.26 5.48
C TYR A 148 14.06 -14.45 3.96
N ASN A 149 13.86 -15.68 3.47
CA ASN A 149 13.92 -15.99 2.03
C ASN A 149 12.78 -15.34 1.26
N ILE A 150 11.56 -15.37 1.82
CA ILE A 150 10.40 -14.64 1.29
C ILE A 150 10.72 -13.15 1.21
N ARG A 151 11.27 -12.57 2.28
CA ARG A 151 11.63 -11.15 2.29
C ARG A 151 12.63 -10.80 1.21
N MET A 152 13.76 -11.51 1.14
CA MET A 152 14.81 -11.26 0.15
C MET A 152 14.25 -11.30 -1.28
N SER A 153 13.32 -12.22 -1.54
CA SER A 153 12.71 -12.32 -2.86
C SER A 153 11.73 -11.18 -3.14
N MET A 154 11.00 -10.69 -2.14
CA MET A 154 10.20 -9.47 -2.31
C MET A 154 11.07 -8.25 -2.61
N GLU A 155 12.27 -8.15 -2.03
CA GLU A 155 13.18 -7.02 -2.29
C GLU A 155 13.58 -6.94 -3.76
N TYR A 156 13.73 -8.07 -4.45
CA TYR A 156 13.99 -8.11 -5.90
C TYR A 156 12.88 -7.42 -6.72
N PHE A 157 11.63 -7.47 -6.26
CA PHE A 157 10.49 -6.93 -7.00
C PHE A 157 10.06 -5.53 -6.56
N ILE A 158 10.43 -5.09 -5.36
CA ILE A 158 10.08 -3.77 -4.82
C ILE A 158 11.08 -2.75 -5.35
N ASN A 159 10.58 -1.77 -6.10
CA ASN A 159 11.41 -0.73 -6.70
C ASN A 159 11.77 0.38 -5.71
N GLU A 160 10.82 0.73 -4.83
CA GLU A 160 11.00 1.80 -3.86
C GLU A 160 10.30 1.49 -2.54
N ARG A 161 10.85 2.01 -1.44
CA ARG A 161 10.33 1.81 -0.10
C ARG A 161 10.18 3.13 0.64
N TYR A 162 9.01 3.35 1.23
CA TYR A 162 8.74 4.43 2.17
C TYR A 162 8.66 3.86 3.57
N HIS A 163 9.67 4.17 4.40
CA HIS A 163 9.69 3.77 5.80
C HIS A 163 9.04 4.85 6.67
N VAL A 164 7.91 4.51 7.28
CA VAL A 164 7.16 5.40 8.19
C VAL A 164 7.56 5.11 9.63
N ILE A 165 8.18 6.09 10.27
CA ILE A 165 8.68 6.03 11.65
C ILE A 165 7.87 7.00 12.51
N ARG A 166 7.52 6.57 13.73
CA ARG A 166 6.97 7.46 14.76
C ARG A 166 7.99 7.64 15.88
N ARG A 167 8.36 8.89 16.19
CA ARG A 167 9.27 9.27 17.29
C ARG A 167 8.70 10.50 17.99
N ASN A 168 8.61 10.46 19.32
CA ASN A 168 8.17 11.59 20.16
C ASN A 168 6.83 12.23 19.70
N GLY A 169 5.87 11.42 19.24
CA GLY A 169 4.59 11.91 18.73
C GLY A 169 4.60 12.33 17.26
N GLU A 170 5.76 12.72 16.74
CA GLU A 170 5.98 13.05 15.32
C GLU A 170 6.11 11.79 14.47
N ARG A 171 5.78 11.93 13.18
CA ARG A 171 5.90 10.87 12.19
C ARG A 171 6.78 11.36 11.04
N THR A 172 7.67 10.50 10.57
CA THR A 172 8.63 10.82 9.50
C THR A 172 8.53 9.72 8.44
N ILE A 173 8.65 10.10 7.18
CA ILE A 173 8.75 9.16 6.07
C ILE A 173 10.13 9.27 5.44
N THR A 174 10.87 8.17 5.44
CA THR A 174 12.12 8.07 4.69
C THR A 174 11.84 7.28 3.41
N ARG A 175 12.11 7.88 2.26
CA ARG A 175 12.16 7.19 0.97
C ARG A 175 13.53 6.54 0.84
N ILE A 176 13.51 5.23 0.64
CA ILE A 176 14.67 4.37 0.42
C ILE A 176 14.49 3.78 -0.98
N GLY A 177 15.42 4.06 -1.89
CA GLY A 177 15.33 3.62 -3.28
C GLY A 177 16.71 3.49 -3.93
N HIS A 178 16.75 2.92 -5.14
CA HIS A 178 18.01 2.64 -5.84
C HIS A 178 18.77 3.88 -6.34
N ILE A 179 18.11 5.03 -6.46
CA ILE A 179 18.66 6.19 -7.19
C ILE A 179 18.80 7.44 -6.31
N ASN A 180 18.06 7.59 -5.21
CA ASN A 180 18.24 8.68 -4.24
C ASN A 180 17.50 8.37 -2.93
N ASP A 181 18.17 8.52 -1.79
CA ASP A 181 17.54 8.50 -0.48
C ASP A 181 17.02 9.91 -0.13
N GLY A 182 15.73 10.02 0.16
CA GLY A 182 15.08 11.28 0.49
C GLY A 182 14.33 11.19 1.81
N VAL A 183 14.57 12.10 2.74
CA VAL A 183 13.83 12.16 4.02
C VAL A 183 12.75 13.23 3.94
N PHE A 184 11.50 12.82 4.19
CA PHE A 184 10.33 13.69 4.21
C PHE A 184 9.76 13.70 5.63
N ASN A 185 9.57 14.90 6.19
CA ASN A 185 8.81 15.03 7.43
C ASN A 185 7.31 15.07 7.07
N MET A 186 6.48 14.35 7.82
CA MET A 186 5.04 14.37 7.55
C MET A 186 4.26 14.46 8.83
N GLN A 187 3.39 15.44 8.91
CA GLN A 187 2.40 15.47 9.97
C GLN A 187 1.28 14.51 9.57
N ILE A 188 1.44 13.25 9.96
CA ILE A 188 0.36 12.28 9.91
C ILE A 188 -0.40 12.41 11.23
N THR A 189 -1.71 12.65 11.19
CA THR A 189 -2.62 12.55 12.34
C THR A 189 -3.52 11.32 12.16
N ASN A 190 -4.45 11.07 13.09
CA ASN A 190 -5.42 9.98 12.90
C ASN A 190 -6.36 10.26 11.72
N ASP A 191 -6.56 11.54 11.38
CA ASP A 191 -7.63 12.01 10.50
C ASP A 191 -7.07 12.78 9.29
N ASP A 192 -5.74 12.81 9.12
CA ASP A 192 -5.10 13.43 7.96
C ASP A 192 -3.65 13.01 7.75
N VAL A 193 -3.15 13.32 6.57
CA VAL A 193 -1.73 13.34 6.26
C VAL A 193 -1.40 14.63 5.54
N THR A 194 -0.60 15.49 6.18
CA THR A 194 -0.09 16.72 5.59
C THR A 194 1.43 16.63 5.46
N CYS A 195 1.93 16.89 4.26
CA CYS A 195 3.37 16.90 3.99
C CYS A 195 3.98 18.17 4.57
N ALA A 196 4.97 18.04 5.45
CA ALA A 196 5.81 19.16 5.87
C ALA A 196 7.14 19.02 5.11
N ARG A 197 7.39 19.91 4.15
CA ARG A 197 8.56 19.95 3.24
C ARG A 197 9.75 19.05 3.61
N ALA A 198 10.32 18.39 2.58
CA ALA A 198 11.65 17.80 2.66
C ALA A 198 12.62 18.82 3.28
N LYS A 199 13.34 18.44 4.33
CA LYS A 199 14.57 19.16 4.65
C LYS A 199 15.49 18.87 3.47
N GLY A 200 15.74 19.87 2.64
CA GLY A 200 16.88 19.81 1.74
C GLY A 200 18.10 19.51 2.61
N ASN A 201 18.92 18.55 2.17
CA ASN A 201 20.28 18.47 2.68
C ASN A 201 20.97 19.76 2.23
N GLU A 202 20.95 20.77 3.10
CA GLU A 202 21.99 21.79 3.07
C GLU A 202 23.19 21.19 3.80
N ASN A 203 24.23 20.93 3.00
CA ASN A 203 25.60 20.49 3.31
C ASN A 203 25.84 18.98 3.39
#